data_AF-A0A838TU68-F1
#
_entry.id   AF-A0A838TU68-F1
#
_cell.length_a   1.000
_cell.length_b   1.000
_cell.length_c   1.000
_cell.angle_alpha   90.00
_cell.angle_beta   90.00
_cell.angle_gamma   90.00
#
_symmetry.space_group_name_H-M   'P 1'
#
loop_
_entity.id
_entity.type
_entity.pdbx_description
1 polymer ?
#
loop_
_entity_poly.entity_id
_entity_poly.type
_entity_poly.pdbx_seq_one_letter_code
_entity_poly.pdbx_strand_id
1 'polypeptide(L)'
;MKKIFFLSALTLGIFSFDKKNENSNTWIRINQLGYTPQGIKVAVWCTKSGDNISSFSLIDSVTGKAVYSNIAGKQFGAYGPFKNTYRLNFSAYKKPGVYYLKAGNAVSPVFKIDKDVYKGSADFCLQYMRQQRTGFNPYLKDSCHTKDGYVLYGEKAAIKDSTYIDVVGGWHDASDYLQYSTTSANATYHLLMAYRDFKNVFTDEKLANGLDGKNGMADVLDEAKWGLDWLLKMHPREDWMFNQIADDRDHMGMRIPKEDAFYGRGFERPVYFVSGKPQQRGKFLNNTTGTSSTAAKFASAFALADYLCKTDSLFWKNDKRKSYYDKAFDAYNYALKIPGVTQTASVKSPYIYAEDNWTDDMELAAAALHKMVISSPGAGKDNGFYLVHSLEYAKKEKI
;
A
#
# COMPACT_ATOMS: atom_id res chain seq x y z
N MET A 1 -33.72 48.28 -30.21
CA MET A 1 -33.14 47.11 -29.53
C MET A 1 -32.18 47.59 -28.44
N LYS A 2 -32.62 47.65 -27.17
CA LYS A 2 -31.77 48.00 -26.03
C LYS A 2 -31.57 46.74 -25.19
N LYS A 3 -30.32 46.29 -25.07
CA LYS A 3 -29.93 45.12 -24.27
C LYS A 3 -30.01 45.48 -22.79
N ILE A 4 -30.80 44.74 -22.03
CA ILE A 4 -30.87 44.79 -20.57
C ILE A 4 -29.75 43.90 -20.03
N PHE A 5 -28.81 44.47 -19.28
CA PHE A 5 -27.83 43.72 -18.50
C PHE A 5 -28.46 43.34 -17.15
N PHE A 6 -28.66 42.04 -16.92
CA PHE A 6 -28.95 41.51 -15.59
C PHE A 6 -27.63 41.37 -14.83
N LEU A 7 -27.46 42.14 -13.77
CA LEU A 7 -26.37 41.96 -12.80
C LEU A 7 -26.85 40.95 -11.75
N SER A 8 -26.40 39.70 -11.85
CA SER A 8 -26.61 38.70 -10.79
C SER A 8 -25.62 38.97 -9.65
N ALA A 9 -26.13 39.47 -8.52
CA ALA A 9 -25.36 39.62 -7.30
C ALA A 9 -24.97 38.24 -6.74
N LEU A 10 -23.67 37.93 -6.80
CA LEU A 10 -23.08 36.76 -6.18
C LEU A 10 -22.96 37.03 -4.67
N THR A 11 -23.89 36.51 -3.87
CA THR A 11 -23.73 36.45 -2.41
C THR A 11 -22.59 35.48 -2.08
N LEU A 12 -21.39 36.03 -1.86
CA LEU A 12 -20.32 35.31 -1.19
C LEU A 12 -20.79 35.01 0.24
N GLY A 13 -21.12 33.75 0.50
CA GLY A 13 -21.21 33.24 1.86
C GLY A 13 -19.84 33.35 2.50
N ILE A 14 -19.70 34.30 3.43
CA ILE A 14 -18.54 34.40 4.31
C ILE A 14 -18.58 33.13 5.18
N PHE A 15 -17.78 32.13 4.81
CA PHE A 15 -17.38 31.10 5.76
C PHE A 15 -16.55 31.82 6.83
N SER A 16 -17.19 32.11 7.96
CA SER A 16 -16.48 32.52 9.16
C SER A 16 -15.55 31.36 9.53
N PHE A 17 -14.27 31.49 9.17
CA PHE A 17 -13.24 30.70 9.80
C PHE A 17 -13.24 31.11 11.27
N ASP A 18 -13.92 30.33 12.11
CA ASP A 18 -13.76 30.44 13.55
C ASP A 18 -12.27 30.48 13.85
N LYS A 19 -11.82 31.60 14.42
CA LYS A 19 -10.48 31.76 14.97
C LYS A 19 -10.19 30.52 15.81
N LYS A 20 -9.36 29.61 15.32
CA LYS A 20 -8.83 28.51 16.14
C LYS A 20 -8.22 29.18 17.36
N ASN A 21 -8.67 28.80 18.55
CA ASN A 21 -8.03 29.19 19.79
C ASN A 21 -6.57 28.74 19.73
N GLU A 22 -5.67 29.67 19.37
CA GLU A 22 -4.23 29.43 19.21
C GLU A 22 -3.55 29.02 20.52
N ASN A 23 -4.27 29.09 21.65
CA ASN A 23 -3.79 28.68 22.98
C ASN A 23 -4.56 27.50 23.59
N SER A 24 -5.16 26.59 22.80
CA SER A 24 -5.68 25.35 23.40
C SER A 24 -4.51 24.49 23.89
N ASN A 25 -4.53 24.11 25.18
CA ASN A 25 -3.58 23.15 25.75
C ASN A 25 -4.15 21.72 25.82
N THR A 26 -5.40 21.53 25.39
CA THR A 26 -6.15 20.28 25.57
C THR A 26 -6.95 19.95 24.31
N TRP A 27 -6.98 18.67 23.92
CA TRP A 27 -7.64 18.20 22.70
C TRP A 27 -8.36 16.88 22.92
N ILE A 28 -9.33 16.60 22.04
CA ILE A 28 -9.94 15.29 21.87
C ILE A 28 -9.67 14.82 20.44
N ARG A 29 -8.90 13.74 20.29
CA ARG A 29 -8.61 13.06 19.03
C ARG A 29 -9.63 11.96 18.80
N ILE A 30 -10.23 11.96 17.61
CA ILE A 30 -11.30 11.05 17.19
C ILE A 30 -10.96 10.43 15.84
N ASN A 31 -11.66 9.37 15.47
CA ASN A 31 -11.75 8.99 14.06
C ASN A 31 -12.61 10.03 13.32
N GLN A 32 -12.01 10.74 12.36
CA GLN A 32 -12.70 11.81 11.63
C GLN A 32 -13.69 11.29 10.58
N LEU A 33 -13.55 10.03 10.12
CA LEU A 33 -14.58 9.39 9.29
C LEU A 33 -15.84 9.10 10.12
N GLY A 34 -15.64 8.79 11.40
CA GLY A 34 -16.69 8.44 12.34
C GLY A 34 -16.57 7.01 12.87
N TYR A 35 -17.67 6.47 13.35
CA TYR A 35 -17.73 5.16 13.97
C TYR A 35 -18.98 4.40 13.52
N THR A 36 -18.90 3.07 13.38
CA THR A 36 -20.09 2.27 13.12
C THR A 36 -20.93 2.08 14.40
N PRO A 37 -22.26 1.93 14.31
CA PRO A 37 -23.14 1.72 15.46
C PRO A 37 -22.68 0.60 16.41
N GLN A 38 -22.21 -0.53 15.87
CA GLN A 38 -21.75 -1.67 16.67
C GLN A 38 -20.23 -1.67 16.90
N GLY A 39 -19.49 -0.78 16.23
CA GLY A 39 -18.03 -0.71 16.36
C GLY A 39 -17.57 -0.19 17.72
N ILE A 40 -16.31 -0.48 18.02
CA ILE A 40 -15.61 0.11 19.16
C ILE A 40 -15.43 1.61 18.88
N LYS A 41 -15.79 2.43 19.86
CA LYS A 41 -15.73 3.90 19.78
C LYS A 41 -14.93 4.43 20.94
N VAL A 42 -13.70 4.81 20.63
CA VAL A 42 -12.78 5.41 21.60
C VAL A 42 -12.19 6.68 21.01
N ALA A 43 -12.24 7.75 21.80
CA ALA A 43 -11.50 8.97 21.54
C ALA A 43 -10.34 9.09 22.52
N VAL A 44 -9.33 9.87 22.16
CA VAL A 44 -8.20 10.16 23.04
C VAL A 44 -8.28 11.61 23.46
N TRP A 45 -8.55 11.85 24.74
CA TRP A 45 -8.34 13.16 25.32
C TRP A 45 -6.87 13.30 25.69
N CYS A 46 -6.24 14.43 25.36
CA CYS A 46 -4.84 14.68 25.64
C CYS A 46 -4.59 16.14 25.97
N THR A 47 -3.63 16.39 26.87
CA THR A 47 -3.25 17.75 27.27
C THR A 47 -1.74 17.94 27.38
N LYS A 48 -1.28 19.14 27.04
CA LYS A 48 0.08 19.63 27.33
C LYS A 48 0.22 20.16 28.76
N SER A 49 -0.89 20.49 29.42
CA SER A 49 -0.95 20.81 30.85
C SER A 49 -0.96 19.54 31.71
N GLY A 50 -0.98 19.68 33.04
CA GLY A 50 -1.12 18.56 33.98
C GLY A 50 -2.58 18.21 34.31
N ASP A 51 -3.54 18.72 33.54
CA ASP A 51 -4.97 18.61 33.88
C ASP A 51 -5.46 17.15 33.84
N ASN A 52 -6.48 16.90 34.65
CA ASN A 52 -7.20 15.63 34.73
C ASN A 52 -8.67 15.84 34.40
N ILE A 53 -9.32 14.79 33.88
CA ILE A 53 -10.77 14.77 33.65
C ILE A 53 -11.39 13.58 34.39
N SER A 54 -12.59 13.78 34.93
CA SER A 54 -13.36 12.72 35.59
C SER A 54 -14.41 12.09 34.68
N SER A 55 -14.93 12.86 33.71
CA SER A 55 -16.03 12.44 32.85
C SER A 55 -15.97 13.13 31.48
N PHE A 56 -16.78 12.63 30.56
CA PHE A 56 -17.00 13.21 29.25
C PHE A 56 -18.45 12.98 28.80
N SER A 57 -18.88 13.78 27.83
CA SER A 57 -20.21 13.68 27.23
C SER A 57 -20.13 13.62 25.70
N LEU A 58 -21.01 12.83 25.10
CA LEU A 58 -21.34 12.86 23.68
C LEU A 58 -22.53 13.80 23.49
N ILE A 59 -22.34 14.80 22.64
CA ILE A 59 -23.33 15.83 22.38
C ILE A 59 -23.88 15.63 20.97
N ASP A 60 -25.20 15.65 20.83
CA ASP A 60 -25.88 15.69 19.54
C ASP A 60 -25.63 17.06 18.89
N SER A 61 -25.02 17.06 17.71
CA SER A 61 -24.55 18.29 17.06
C SER A 61 -25.69 19.21 16.58
N VAL A 62 -26.89 18.67 16.40
CA VAL A 62 -28.05 19.44 15.91
C VAL A 62 -28.79 20.09 17.08
N THR A 63 -29.00 19.34 18.15
CA THR A 63 -29.78 19.80 19.31
C THR A 63 -28.92 20.46 20.40
N GLY A 64 -27.60 20.26 20.36
CA GLY A 64 -26.67 20.70 21.41
C GLY A 64 -26.83 19.95 22.74
N LYS A 65 -27.65 18.89 22.78
CA LYS A 65 -27.96 18.14 24.01
C LYS A 65 -26.96 17.01 24.23
N ALA A 66 -26.53 16.83 25.48
CA ALA A 66 -25.80 15.63 25.87
C ALA A 66 -26.71 14.41 25.76
N VAL A 67 -26.37 13.49 24.86
CA VAL A 67 -27.13 12.26 24.59
C VAL A 67 -26.51 11.03 25.25
N TYR A 68 -25.28 11.16 25.72
CA TYR A 68 -24.56 10.14 26.47
C TYR A 68 -23.48 10.80 27.32
N SER A 69 -23.23 10.26 28.51
CA SER A 69 -22.15 10.67 29.39
C SER A 69 -21.52 9.43 30.02
N ASN A 70 -20.22 9.47 30.27
CA ASN A 70 -19.51 8.39 30.94
C ASN A 70 -18.29 8.95 31.71
N ILE A 71 -17.76 8.17 32.64
CA ILE A 71 -16.50 8.48 33.31
C ILE A 71 -15.32 8.39 32.33
N ALA A 72 -14.29 9.21 32.51
CA ALA A 72 -13.10 9.20 31.64
C ALA A 72 -12.24 7.94 31.81
N GLY A 73 -12.45 7.19 32.90
CA GLY A 73 -11.71 5.96 33.20
C GLY A 73 -10.30 6.22 33.71
N LYS A 74 -9.41 5.23 33.50
CA LYS A 74 -8.01 5.28 33.94
C LYS A 74 -7.21 6.32 33.14
N GLN A 75 -6.33 7.04 33.83
CA GLN A 75 -5.29 7.88 33.25
C GLN A 75 -4.19 7.03 32.58
N PHE A 76 -3.83 7.36 31.33
CA PHE A 76 -2.77 6.66 30.59
C PHE A 76 -1.42 7.39 30.63
N GLY A 77 -1.37 8.60 31.22
CA GLY A 77 -0.13 9.35 31.40
C GLY A 77 0.37 10.00 30.11
N ALA A 78 1.67 10.26 30.06
CA ALA A 78 2.30 10.98 28.96
C ALA A 78 2.35 10.16 27.67
N TYR A 79 2.15 10.83 26.52
CA TYR A 79 2.28 10.23 25.19
C TYR A 79 2.64 11.31 24.16
N GLY A 80 3.74 11.12 23.44
CA GLY A 80 4.27 12.11 22.51
C GLY A 80 4.47 13.47 23.20
N PRO A 81 3.90 14.58 22.68
CA PRO A 81 4.05 15.91 23.28
C PRO A 81 3.12 16.17 24.47
N PHE A 82 2.26 15.22 24.87
CA PHE A 82 1.25 15.41 25.90
C PHE A 82 1.73 14.88 27.25
N LYS A 83 1.49 15.66 28.32
CA LYS A 83 1.80 15.25 29.70
C LYS A 83 0.78 14.25 30.24
N ASN A 84 -0.46 14.31 29.75
CA ASN A 84 -1.52 13.44 30.23
C ASN A 84 -2.51 13.05 29.12
N THR A 85 -3.04 11.82 29.21
CA THR A 85 -3.98 11.24 28.25
C THR A 85 -5.04 10.34 28.89
N TYR A 86 -6.22 10.30 28.28
CA TYR A 86 -7.35 9.41 28.64
C TYR A 86 -7.97 8.79 27.39
N ARG A 87 -8.49 7.56 27.53
CA ARG A 87 -9.29 6.88 26.50
C ARG A 87 -10.77 7.01 26.82
N LEU A 88 -11.48 7.83 26.07
CA LEU A 88 -12.91 8.08 26.24
C LEU A 88 -13.70 7.03 25.46
N ASN A 89 -14.21 5.99 26.15
CA ASN A 89 -14.95 4.90 25.52
C ASN A 89 -16.47 5.14 25.58
N PHE A 90 -17.07 5.33 24.39
CA PHE A 90 -18.51 5.54 24.21
C PHE A 90 -19.12 4.46 23.30
N SER A 91 -18.52 3.27 23.27
CA SER A 91 -18.95 2.15 22.44
C SER A 91 -20.40 1.72 22.71
N ALA A 92 -20.87 1.89 23.96
CA ALA A 92 -22.23 1.59 24.37
C ALA A 92 -23.29 2.45 23.66
N TYR A 93 -22.92 3.63 23.15
CA TYR A 93 -23.82 4.47 22.37
C TYR A 93 -23.86 4.00 20.91
N LYS A 94 -25.06 3.64 20.43
CA LYS A 94 -25.25 3.00 19.13
C LYS A 94 -26.15 3.77 18.16
N LYS A 95 -26.84 4.82 18.63
CA LYS A 95 -27.81 5.55 17.82
C LYS A 95 -27.10 6.29 16.69
N PRO A 96 -27.46 6.05 15.41
CA PRO A 96 -26.88 6.81 14.31
C PRO A 96 -27.15 8.31 14.43
N GLY A 97 -26.24 9.13 13.93
CA GLY A 97 -26.36 10.58 14.00
C GLY A 97 -25.01 11.30 13.89
N VAL A 98 -25.05 12.61 14.14
CA VAL A 98 -23.89 13.50 14.03
C VAL A 98 -23.62 14.10 15.40
N TYR A 99 -22.41 13.89 15.91
CA TYR A 99 -22.06 14.14 17.31
C TYR A 99 -20.71 14.82 17.46
N TYR A 100 -20.45 15.37 18.64
CA TYR A 100 -19.11 15.72 19.09
C TYR A 100 -18.93 15.35 20.57
N LEU A 101 -17.69 15.20 21.02
CA LEU A 101 -17.35 14.93 22.41
C LEU A 101 -16.97 16.21 23.15
N LYS A 102 -17.33 16.29 24.42
CA LYS A 102 -16.88 17.33 25.36
C LYS A 102 -16.31 16.69 26.62
N ALA A 103 -15.13 17.12 27.06
CA ALA A 103 -14.50 16.68 28.30
C ALA A 103 -13.64 17.82 28.88
N GLY A 104 -13.99 18.28 30.09
CA GLY A 104 -13.46 19.54 30.63
C GLY A 104 -13.73 20.70 29.65
N ASN A 105 -12.68 21.44 29.31
CA ASN A 105 -12.75 22.55 28.35
C ASN A 105 -12.54 22.13 26.89
N ALA A 106 -12.25 20.84 26.63
CA ALA A 106 -11.98 20.36 25.29
C ALA A 106 -13.26 19.89 24.59
N VAL A 107 -13.35 20.22 23.30
CA VAL A 107 -14.43 19.81 22.39
C VAL A 107 -13.78 19.17 21.15
N SER A 108 -14.26 18.00 20.73
CA SER A 108 -13.78 17.36 19.50
C SER A 108 -14.38 18.05 18.25
N PRO A 109 -13.78 17.86 17.06
CA PRO A 109 -14.52 18.04 15.81
C PRO A 109 -15.80 17.20 15.79
N VAL A 110 -16.73 17.59 14.92
CA VAL A 110 -17.96 16.84 14.68
C VAL A 110 -17.64 15.55 13.90
N PHE A 111 -18.31 14.45 14.23
CA PHE A 111 -18.18 13.16 13.57
C PHE A 111 -19.51 12.42 13.48
N LYS A 112 -19.57 11.39 12.62
CA LYS A 112 -20.76 10.56 12.45
C LYS A 112 -20.66 9.27 13.27
N ILE A 113 -21.80 8.85 13.80
CA ILE A 113 -22.02 7.42 14.09
C ILE A 113 -22.99 6.94 13.02
N ASP A 114 -22.52 6.11 12.10
CA ASP A 114 -23.33 5.64 10.96
C ASP A 114 -22.79 4.30 10.46
N LYS A 115 -23.67 3.46 9.91
CA LYS A 115 -23.27 2.14 9.38
C LYS A 115 -22.33 2.27 8.17
N ASP A 116 -22.39 3.38 7.45
CA ASP A 116 -21.69 3.58 6.17
C ASP A 116 -20.47 4.53 6.29
N VAL A 117 -19.98 4.83 7.50
CA VAL A 117 -18.84 5.76 7.72
C VAL A 117 -17.54 5.39 6.97
N TYR A 118 -17.37 4.10 6.63
CA TYR A 118 -16.21 3.60 5.89
C TYR A 118 -16.55 3.20 4.45
N LYS A 119 -17.80 3.41 4.00
CA LYS A 119 -18.20 3.04 2.64
C LYS A 119 -17.39 3.86 1.63
N GLY A 120 -16.73 3.16 0.70
CA GLY A 120 -15.86 3.76 -0.31
C GLY A 120 -14.43 4.09 0.15
N SER A 121 -14.08 3.88 1.42
CA SER A 121 -12.71 4.16 1.88
C SER A 121 -11.68 3.22 1.27
N ALA A 122 -12.06 1.98 0.98
CA ALA A 122 -11.21 0.99 0.33
C ALA A 122 -10.84 1.43 -1.10
N ASP A 123 -11.83 1.85 -1.90
CA ASP A 123 -11.60 2.36 -3.26
C ASP A 123 -10.86 3.70 -3.27
N PHE A 124 -11.08 4.55 -2.24
CA PHE A 124 -10.34 5.81 -2.09
C PHE A 124 -8.83 5.57 -1.99
N CYS A 125 -8.38 4.54 -1.26
CA CYS A 125 -6.96 4.20 -1.17
C CYS A 125 -6.34 3.84 -2.53
N LEU A 126 -7.11 3.28 -3.46
CA LEU A 126 -6.65 2.94 -4.81
C LEU A 126 -6.37 4.19 -5.67
N GLN A 127 -6.87 5.36 -5.28
CA GLN A 127 -6.55 6.61 -5.99
C GLN A 127 -5.05 6.91 -5.91
N TYR A 128 -4.44 6.70 -4.74
CA TYR A 128 -3.00 6.88 -4.57
C TYR A 128 -2.23 5.91 -5.48
N MET A 129 -2.55 4.61 -5.43
CA MET A 129 -1.89 3.60 -6.28
C MET A 129 -1.95 3.97 -7.77
N ARG A 130 -3.11 4.45 -8.26
CA ARG A 130 -3.28 4.89 -9.66
C ARG A 130 -2.45 6.11 -10.02
N GLN A 131 -2.29 7.06 -9.09
CA GLN A 131 -1.41 8.22 -9.27
C GLN A 131 0.06 7.81 -9.39
N GLN A 132 0.45 6.70 -8.77
CA GLN A 132 1.80 6.18 -8.79
C GLN A 132 2.12 5.33 -10.03
N ARG A 133 1.16 5.02 -10.90
CA ARG A 133 1.40 4.17 -12.08
C ARG A 133 2.46 4.77 -13.01
N THR A 134 3.38 3.92 -13.48
CA THR A 134 4.39 4.24 -14.51
C THR A 134 4.07 3.52 -15.82
N GLY A 135 4.57 3.98 -16.97
CA GLY A 135 3.91 3.68 -18.24
C GLY A 135 2.70 4.59 -18.39
N PHE A 136 1.48 4.08 -18.53
CA PHE A 136 0.29 4.95 -18.57
C PHE A 136 -0.15 5.39 -17.17
N ASN A 137 -0.23 6.71 -16.94
CA ASN A 137 -0.67 7.29 -15.69
C ASN A 137 -2.08 7.91 -15.86
N PRO A 138 -3.14 7.32 -15.26
CA PRO A 138 -4.52 7.79 -15.44
C PRO A 138 -4.80 9.15 -14.80
N TYR A 139 -4.00 9.57 -13.82
CA TYR A 139 -4.17 10.87 -13.16
C TYR A 139 -3.66 12.00 -14.05
N LEU A 140 -2.47 11.84 -14.63
CA LEU A 140 -1.90 12.79 -15.59
C LEU A 140 -2.52 12.66 -16.99
N LYS A 141 -3.17 11.51 -17.28
CA LYS A 141 -3.64 11.13 -18.62
C LYS A 141 -2.54 11.19 -19.68
N ASP A 142 -1.34 10.81 -19.25
CA ASP A 142 -0.10 10.84 -20.03
C ASP A 142 0.75 9.63 -19.62
N SER A 143 1.83 9.39 -20.35
CA SER A 143 2.76 8.30 -20.06
C SER A 143 4.12 8.81 -19.56
N CYS A 144 4.70 8.08 -18.62
CA CYS A 144 6.04 8.34 -18.08
C CYS A 144 6.90 7.07 -18.09
N HIS A 145 8.22 7.25 -18.01
CA HIS A 145 9.19 6.14 -17.91
C HIS A 145 9.02 5.05 -18.98
N THR A 146 8.59 5.45 -20.19
CA THR A 146 8.31 4.55 -21.32
C THR A 146 9.56 3.91 -21.96
N LYS A 147 10.74 4.18 -21.39
CA LYS A 147 12.06 3.73 -21.83
C LYS A 147 12.80 2.93 -20.77
N ASP A 148 12.12 2.52 -19.70
CA ASP A 148 12.71 1.60 -18.75
C ASP A 148 13.02 0.26 -19.42
N GLY A 149 14.26 -0.22 -19.38
CA GLY A 149 15.45 0.33 -18.74
C GLY A 149 16.71 -0.41 -19.18
N TYR A 150 17.82 -0.24 -18.47
CA TYR A 150 19.09 -0.90 -18.79
C TYR A 150 19.63 -1.69 -17.59
N VAL A 151 20.03 -2.95 -17.82
CA VAL A 151 20.41 -3.88 -16.75
C VAL A 151 21.74 -3.52 -16.12
N LEU A 152 21.82 -3.58 -14.79
CA LEU A 152 23.04 -3.57 -13.99
C LEU A 152 23.20 -4.90 -13.24
N TYR A 153 24.44 -5.34 -13.02
CA TYR A 153 24.79 -6.55 -12.26
C TYR A 153 24.26 -7.87 -12.83
N GLY A 154 23.94 -7.91 -14.14
CA GLY A 154 23.38 -9.09 -14.82
C GLY A 154 24.40 -10.11 -15.35
N GLU A 155 25.71 -9.85 -15.20
CA GLU A 155 26.77 -10.65 -15.83
C GLU A 155 26.72 -12.15 -15.50
N LYS A 156 26.37 -12.49 -14.25
CA LYS A 156 26.21 -13.88 -13.82
C LYS A 156 25.08 -14.63 -14.52
N ALA A 157 24.09 -13.91 -15.03
CA ALA A 157 22.98 -14.44 -15.83
C ALA A 157 23.25 -14.30 -17.33
N ALA A 158 24.51 -14.10 -17.72
CA ALA A 158 24.95 -13.86 -19.10
C ALA A 158 24.28 -12.64 -19.76
N ILE A 159 23.86 -11.66 -18.96
CA ILE A 159 23.36 -10.37 -19.45
C ILE A 159 24.53 -9.41 -19.48
N LYS A 160 24.88 -8.91 -20.67
CA LYS A 160 25.88 -7.85 -20.80
C LYS A 160 25.41 -6.62 -20.03
N ASP A 161 26.30 -5.98 -19.29
CA ASP A 161 25.97 -4.75 -18.57
C ASP A 161 25.38 -3.69 -19.52
N SER A 162 24.43 -2.92 -19.01
CA SER A 162 23.72 -1.89 -19.75
C SER A 162 22.90 -2.38 -20.95
N THR A 163 22.59 -3.69 -21.01
CA THR A 163 21.63 -4.25 -21.98
C THR A 163 20.24 -3.69 -21.72
N TYR A 164 19.55 -3.26 -22.77
CA TYR A 164 18.17 -2.82 -22.67
C TYR A 164 17.25 -3.98 -22.27
N ILE A 165 16.29 -3.71 -21.38
CA ILE A 165 15.21 -4.61 -21.00
C ILE A 165 13.91 -3.82 -20.84
N ASP A 166 12.81 -4.27 -21.44
CA ASP A 166 11.51 -3.63 -21.19
C ASP A 166 10.95 -4.05 -19.83
N VAL A 167 11.01 -3.13 -18.87
CA VAL A 167 10.41 -3.26 -17.54
C VAL A 167 9.42 -2.14 -17.24
N VAL A 168 8.88 -1.49 -18.28
CA VAL A 168 7.89 -0.40 -18.16
C VAL A 168 6.62 -0.90 -17.46
N GLY A 169 6.13 -0.17 -16.45
CA GLY A 169 4.91 -0.48 -15.71
C GLY A 169 5.13 -0.41 -14.20
N GLY A 170 4.16 -0.89 -13.42
CA GLY A 170 4.25 -0.89 -11.95
C GLY A 170 4.01 0.51 -11.38
N TRP A 171 4.55 0.75 -10.18
CA TRP A 171 4.32 1.99 -9.44
C TRP A 171 5.63 2.66 -9.03
N HIS A 172 5.65 3.99 -9.11
CA HIS A 172 6.53 4.82 -8.30
C HIS A 172 6.34 4.47 -6.83
N ASP A 173 7.43 4.17 -6.14
CA ASP A 173 7.43 3.59 -4.80
C ASP A 173 6.94 4.58 -3.74
N ALA A 174 7.33 5.84 -3.90
CA ALA A 174 6.89 6.93 -3.06
C ALA A 174 6.73 8.21 -3.89
N SER A 175 7.00 9.37 -3.30
CA SER A 175 6.98 10.64 -4.03
C SER A 175 8.14 10.81 -5.02
N ASP A 176 9.14 9.92 -4.97
CA ASP A 176 10.18 9.80 -5.99
C ASP A 176 9.74 8.83 -7.09
N TYR A 177 10.50 8.75 -8.19
CA TYR A 177 10.15 7.86 -9.29
C TYR A 177 10.81 6.49 -9.22
N LEU A 178 11.40 6.14 -8.08
CA LEU A 178 12.04 4.84 -7.88
C LEU A 178 10.99 3.73 -7.88
N GLN A 179 11.38 2.52 -8.27
CA GLN A 179 10.48 1.37 -8.22
C GLN A 179 11.21 0.17 -7.64
N TYR A 180 10.62 -0.48 -6.64
CA TYR A 180 11.26 -1.62 -5.98
C TYR A 180 10.37 -2.85 -6.04
N SER A 181 11.02 -3.98 -6.35
CA SER A 181 10.40 -5.30 -6.36
C SER A 181 9.87 -5.68 -4.99
N THR A 182 10.63 -5.37 -3.92
CA THR A 182 10.25 -5.65 -2.53
C THR A 182 8.89 -5.06 -2.16
N THR A 183 8.69 -3.77 -2.40
CA THR A 183 7.44 -3.07 -2.04
C THR A 183 6.32 -3.36 -3.02
N SER A 184 6.60 -3.42 -4.32
CA SER A 184 5.58 -3.65 -5.35
C SER A 184 5.03 -5.07 -5.31
N ALA A 185 5.87 -6.08 -5.05
CA ALA A 185 5.40 -7.45 -4.87
C ALA A 185 4.53 -7.59 -3.62
N ASN A 186 4.93 -6.94 -2.52
CA ASN A 186 4.14 -6.90 -1.30
C ASN A 186 2.78 -6.19 -1.49
N ALA A 187 2.79 -5.01 -2.14
CA ALA A 187 1.56 -4.27 -2.48
C ALA A 187 0.64 -5.10 -3.36
N THR A 188 1.18 -5.78 -4.38
CA THR A 188 0.44 -6.69 -5.26
C THR A 188 -0.22 -7.82 -4.45
N TYR A 189 0.54 -8.48 -3.58
CA TYR A 189 0.02 -9.55 -2.71
C TYR A 189 -1.10 -9.04 -1.79
N HIS A 190 -0.94 -7.86 -1.18
CA HIS A 190 -1.96 -7.26 -0.33
C HIS A 190 -3.23 -6.86 -1.09
N LEU A 191 -3.13 -6.37 -2.33
CA LEU A 191 -4.30 -6.07 -3.16
C LEU A 191 -5.08 -7.35 -3.49
N LEU A 192 -4.38 -8.42 -3.89
CA LEU A 192 -4.99 -9.74 -4.12
C LEU A 192 -5.62 -10.31 -2.85
N MET A 193 -4.94 -10.20 -1.71
CA MET A 193 -5.42 -10.68 -0.42
C MET A 193 -6.64 -9.90 0.05
N ALA A 194 -6.63 -8.57 -0.08
CA ALA A 194 -7.75 -7.72 0.30
C ALA A 194 -9.00 -8.07 -0.51
N TYR A 195 -8.86 -8.34 -1.81
CA TYR A 195 -9.96 -8.85 -2.61
C TYR A 195 -10.41 -10.25 -2.13
N ARG A 196 -9.49 -11.20 -1.95
CA ARG A 196 -9.80 -12.57 -1.50
C ARG A 196 -10.66 -12.55 -0.23
N ASP A 197 -10.28 -11.73 0.74
CA ASP A 197 -10.91 -11.75 2.07
C ASP A 197 -12.12 -10.80 2.16
N PHE A 198 -12.17 -9.74 1.35
CA PHE A 198 -13.18 -8.68 1.45
C PHE A 198 -13.79 -8.26 0.10
N LYS A 199 -13.94 -9.16 -0.88
CA LYS A 199 -14.38 -8.85 -2.25
C LYS A 199 -15.57 -7.90 -2.41
N ASN A 200 -16.52 -7.90 -1.48
CA ASN A 200 -17.74 -7.09 -1.55
C ASN A 200 -17.54 -5.61 -1.15
N VAL A 201 -16.36 -5.21 -0.67
CA VAL A 201 -16.11 -3.81 -0.25
C VAL A 201 -15.58 -2.92 -1.37
N PHE A 202 -15.14 -3.52 -2.47
CA PHE A 202 -14.57 -2.84 -3.63
C PHE A 202 -15.62 -2.68 -4.73
N THR A 203 -15.55 -1.57 -5.45
CA THR A 203 -16.47 -1.25 -6.53
C THR A 203 -15.86 -1.57 -7.90
N ASP A 204 -16.64 -1.38 -8.98
CA ASP A 204 -16.24 -1.41 -10.39
C ASP A 204 -16.63 -0.06 -10.96
N GLU A 205 -15.73 0.91 -10.82
CA GLU A 205 -15.89 2.32 -11.22
C GLU A 205 -14.72 2.83 -12.07
N LYS A 206 -13.68 2.00 -12.28
CA LYS A 206 -12.57 2.28 -13.18
C LYS A 206 -12.41 1.18 -14.24
N LEU A 207 -11.90 1.59 -15.40
CA LEU A 207 -11.38 0.66 -16.40
C LEU A 207 -10.00 0.14 -15.96
N ALA A 208 -9.51 -0.93 -16.59
CA ALA A 208 -8.21 -1.52 -16.29
C ALA A 208 -7.02 -0.53 -16.38
N ASN A 209 -7.13 0.48 -17.26
CA ASN A 209 -6.13 1.55 -17.39
C ASN A 209 -6.24 2.64 -16.30
N GLY A 210 -7.23 2.56 -15.40
CA GLY A 210 -7.46 3.48 -14.29
C GLY A 210 -8.31 4.70 -14.62
N LEU A 211 -8.82 4.84 -15.85
CA LEU A 211 -9.78 5.89 -16.22
C LEU A 211 -11.19 5.56 -15.73
N ASP A 212 -12.06 6.56 -15.64
CA ASP A 212 -13.49 6.37 -15.29
C ASP A 212 -14.20 5.42 -16.26
N GLY A 213 -14.93 4.45 -15.74
CA GLY A 213 -15.70 3.49 -16.52
C GLY A 213 -15.87 2.17 -15.79
N LYS A 214 -16.52 1.18 -16.42
CA LYS A 214 -16.70 -0.14 -15.82
C LYS A 214 -16.21 -1.21 -16.77
N ASN A 215 -15.52 -2.22 -16.26
CA ASN A 215 -15.02 -3.35 -17.07
C ASN A 215 -15.51 -4.72 -16.56
N GLY A 216 -16.35 -4.76 -15.52
CA GLY A 216 -16.82 -6.01 -14.94
C GLY A 216 -15.79 -6.69 -14.04
N MET A 217 -14.85 -5.93 -13.49
CA MET A 217 -13.83 -6.35 -12.55
C MET A 217 -13.81 -5.40 -11.35
N ALA A 218 -13.56 -5.93 -10.15
CA ALA A 218 -13.38 -5.04 -9.01
C ALA A 218 -12.12 -4.20 -9.21
N ASP A 219 -12.22 -2.90 -8.95
CA ASP A 219 -11.18 -1.89 -9.08
C ASP A 219 -9.84 -2.31 -8.43
N VAL A 220 -9.91 -2.99 -7.28
CA VAL A 220 -8.74 -3.52 -6.56
C VAL A 220 -7.99 -4.59 -7.35
N LEU A 221 -8.71 -5.40 -8.13
CA LEU A 221 -8.12 -6.45 -8.94
C LEU A 221 -7.50 -5.89 -10.22
N ASP A 222 -8.06 -4.83 -10.80
CA ASP A 222 -7.38 -4.11 -11.89
C ASP A 222 -6.04 -3.54 -11.42
N GLU A 223 -6.00 -2.98 -10.21
CA GLU A 223 -4.75 -2.51 -9.61
C GLU A 223 -3.81 -3.68 -9.28
N ALA A 224 -4.32 -4.79 -8.74
CA ALA A 224 -3.50 -5.98 -8.49
C ALA A 224 -2.89 -6.54 -9.79
N LYS A 225 -3.67 -6.57 -10.88
CA LYS A 225 -3.19 -6.99 -12.20
C LYS A 225 -2.09 -6.06 -12.72
N TRP A 226 -2.22 -4.75 -12.52
CA TRP A 226 -1.16 -3.81 -12.89
C TRP A 226 0.18 -4.16 -12.22
N GLY A 227 0.14 -4.52 -10.93
CA GLY A 227 1.29 -5.05 -10.20
C GLY A 227 1.81 -6.36 -10.77
N LEU A 228 0.93 -7.34 -11.00
CA LEU A 228 1.30 -8.65 -11.57
C LEU A 228 1.93 -8.52 -12.96
N ASP A 229 1.43 -7.61 -13.81
CA ASP A 229 1.97 -7.33 -15.14
C ASP A 229 3.42 -6.86 -15.04
N TRP A 230 3.70 -5.99 -14.08
CA TRP A 230 5.04 -5.49 -13.83
C TRP A 230 5.95 -6.56 -13.22
N LEU A 231 5.47 -7.36 -12.26
CA LEU A 231 6.24 -8.48 -11.69
C LEU A 231 6.64 -9.49 -12.76
N LEU A 232 5.79 -9.76 -13.77
CA LEU A 232 6.14 -10.62 -14.89
C LEU A 232 7.27 -10.03 -15.75
N LYS A 233 7.35 -8.70 -15.91
CA LYS A 233 8.48 -8.04 -16.57
C LYS A 233 9.74 -8.04 -15.71
N MET A 234 9.60 -7.95 -14.39
CA MET A 234 10.70 -8.00 -13.42
C MET A 234 11.20 -9.43 -13.14
N HIS A 235 10.46 -10.45 -13.58
CA HIS A 235 10.88 -11.86 -13.59
C HIS A 235 10.51 -12.54 -14.93
N PRO A 236 11.10 -12.10 -16.06
CA PRO A 236 10.66 -12.51 -17.39
C PRO A 236 11.03 -13.97 -17.71
N ARG A 237 12.08 -14.49 -17.09
CA ARG A 237 12.59 -15.86 -17.25
C ARG A 237 12.88 -16.48 -15.88
N GLU A 238 12.87 -17.81 -15.80
CA GLU A 238 13.18 -18.57 -14.58
C GLU A 238 14.51 -18.17 -13.92
N ASP A 239 15.47 -17.69 -14.70
CA ASP A 239 16.81 -17.34 -14.27
C ASP A 239 17.07 -15.84 -14.20
N TRP A 240 16.09 -14.99 -14.53
CA TRP A 240 16.24 -13.54 -14.53
C TRP A 240 15.26 -12.90 -13.56
N MET A 241 15.78 -12.17 -12.56
CA MET A 241 14.96 -11.41 -11.64
C MET A 241 15.63 -10.08 -11.32
N PHE A 242 14.83 -9.03 -11.24
CA PHE A 242 15.28 -7.66 -11.01
C PHE A 242 14.72 -7.13 -9.69
N ASN A 243 15.53 -6.35 -8.97
CA ASN A 243 15.22 -5.87 -7.62
C ASN A 243 14.66 -4.45 -7.60
N GLN A 244 15.12 -3.59 -8.50
CA GLN A 244 14.68 -2.20 -8.56
C GLN A 244 14.89 -1.61 -9.95
N ILE A 245 14.14 -0.56 -10.24
CA ILE A 245 14.36 0.38 -11.34
C ILE A 245 14.76 1.71 -10.71
N ALA A 246 15.72 2.39 -11.34
CA ALA A 246 16.28 3.65 -10.90
C ALA A 246 17.06 3.58 -9.57
N ASP A 247 17.58 4.73 -9.17
CA ASP A 247 18.27 4.98 -7.91
C ASP A 247 18.12 6.46 -7.54
N ASP A 248 18.60 6.82 -6.36
CA ASP A 248 18.49 8.13 -5.70
C ASP A 248 19.10 9.32 -6.47
N ARG A 249 19.67 9.10 -7.68
CA ARG A 249 19.80 10.18 -8.68
C ARG A 249 18.45 10.88 -8.95
N ASP A 250 17.33 10.20 -8.75
CA ASP A 250 15.99 10.79 -8.78
C ASP A 250 15.89 12.07 -7.95
N HIS A 251 16.58 12.13 -6.81
CA HIS A 251 16.44 13.21 -5.83
C HIS A 251 17.23 14.48 -6.21
N MET A 252 17.79 14.56 -7.42
CA MET A 252 18.51 15.75 -7.90
C MET A 252 17.62 16.98 -8.11
N GLY A 253 16.30 16.79 -8.22
CA GLY A 253 15.38 17.90 -8.43
C GLY A 253 13.94 17.46 -8.66
N MET A 254 13.02 18.36 -8.36
CA MET A 254 11.60 18.18 -8.63
C MET A 254 11.32 18.30 -10.13
N ARG A 255 10.56 17.35 -10.67
CA ARG A 255 10.11 17.32 -12.07
C ARG A 255 8.79 16.56 -12.15
N ILE A 256 8.14 16.56 -13.30
CA ILE A 256 7.06 15.61 -13.59
C ILE A 256 7.67 14.30 -14.14
N PRO A 257 7.02 13.14 -13.99
CA PRO A 257 7.69 11.85 -14.22
C PRO A 257 8.11 11.61 -15.67
N LYS A 258 7.46 12.26 -16.64
CA LYS A 258 7.84 12.16 -18.06
C LYS A 258 9.13 12.91 -18.41
N GLU A 259 9.59 13.82 -17.56
CA GLU A 259 10.79 14.65 -17.75
C GLU A 259 12.01 14.10 -16.99
N ASP A 260 11.93 12.86 -16.53
CA ASP A 260 12.96 12.24 -15.72
C ASP A 260 14.12 11.67 -16.57
N ALA A 261 15.12 12.52 -16.83
CA ALA A 261 16.32 12.18 -17.61
C ALA A 261 17.62 12.03 -16.77
N PHE A 262 17.49 11.79 -15.46
CA PHE A 262 18.59 11.94 -14.48
C PHE A 262 19.68 10.86 -14.52
N TYR A 263 19.57 9.88 -15.39
CA TYR A 263 20.41 8.68 -15.40
C TYR A 263 21.50 8.68 -16.48
N GLY A 264 21.61 9.76 -17.27
CA GLY A 264 22.67 9.97 -18.26
C GLY A 264 22.50 9.16 -19.55
N ARG A 265 21.33 8.56 -19.77
CA ARG A 265 21.00 7.73 -20.95
C ARG A 265 19.64 8.11 -21.54
N GLY A 266 19.44 9.41 -21.75
CA GLY A 266 18.12 9.95 -22.09
C GLY A 266 17.12 9.62 -20.98
N PHE A 267 16.04 8.92 -21.33
CA PHE A 267 14.98 8.51 -20.41
C PHE A 267 15.07 7.04 -19.96
N GLU A 268 16.14 6.33 -20.32
CA GLU A 268 16.38 4.99 -19.79
C GLU A 268 16.85 5.08 -18.33
N ARG A 269 16.39 4.15 -17.50
CA ARG A 269 16.74 4.06 -16.08
C ARG A 269 17.43 2.72 -15.76
N PRO A 270 18.35 2.68 -14.78
CA PRO A 270 19.05 1.45 -14.42
C PRO A 270 18.08 0.42 -13.82
N VAL A 271 18.31 -0.86 -14.10
CA VAL A 271 17.51 -1.98 -13.59
C VAL A 271 18.45 -2.96 -12.91
N TYR A 272 18.37 -3.08 -11.58
CA TYR A 272 19.34 -3.83 -10.82
C TYR A 272 18.94 -5.30 -10.73
N PHE A 273 19.84 -6.19 -11.11
CA PHE A 273 19.60 -7.64 -11.09
C PHE A 273 19.67 -8.22 -9.66
N VAL A 274 18.86 -9.24 -9.35
CA VAL A 274 18.92 -9.98 -8.07
C VAL A 274 20.06 -11.02 -8.13
N SER A 275 21.29 -10.59 -7.86
CA SER A 275 22.48 -11.44 -7.98
C SER A 275 22.82 -12.27 -6.73
N GLY A 276 22.13 -12.00 -5.61
CA GLY A 276 22.41 -12.55 -4.28
C GLY A 276 23.77 -12.12 -3.71
N LYS A 277 24.36 -11.04 -4.24
CA LYS A 277 25.64 -10.48 -3.78
C LYS A 277 25.50 -8.98 -3.49
N PRO A 278 26.37 -8.43 -2.63
CA PRO A 278 26.44 -6.98 -2.39
C PRO A 278 26.56 -6.17 -3.68
N GLN A 279 25.81 -5.06 -3.75
CA GLN A 279 25.82 -4.10 -4.86
C GLN A 279 26.21 -2.70 -4.36
N GLN A 280 26.60 -1.81 -5.28
CA GLN A 280 27.09 -0.48 -4.91
C GLN A 280 25.99 0.34 -4.20
N ARG A 281 26.39 0.99 -3.10
CA ARG A 281 25.60 1.89 -2.28
C ARG A 281 26.42 3.14 -1.93
N GLY A 282 26.35 4.17 -2.76
CA GLY A 282 27.17 5.37 -2.61
C GLY A 282 28.67 5.04 -2.73
N LYS A 283 29.43 5.18 -1.65
CA LYS A 283 30.85 4.77 -1.56
C LYS A 283 31.05 3.38 -0.94
N PHE A 284 29.97 2.72 -0.52
CA PHE A 284 29.99 1.43 0.17
C PHE A 284 29.28 0.36 -0.68
N LEU A 285 29.23 -0.87 -0.16
CA LEU A 285 28.34 -1.90 -0.66
C LEU A 285 27.10 -2.00 0.25
N ASN A 286 25.96 -2.41 -0.30
CA ASN A 286 24.82 -2.85 0.49
C ASN A 286 25.13 -4.21 1.17
N ASN A 287 24.26 -4.64 2.09
CA ASN A 287 24.44 -5.87 2.86
C ASN A 287 23.59 -7.03 2.30
N THR A 288 23.48 -7.12 0.97
CA THR A 288 22.80 -8.25 0.31
C THR A 288 23.55 -9.54 0.62
N THR A 289 22.83 -10.55 1.11
CA THR A 289 23.37 -11.88 1.43
C THR A 289 22.77 -12.99 0.57
N GLY A 290 21.64 -12.75 -0.09
CA GLY A 290 20.96 -13.78 -0.86
C GLY A 290 19.87 -13.26 -1.78
N THR A 291 19.12 -14.20 -2.37
CA THR A 291 18.06 -13.97 -3.35
C THR A 291 16.67 -14.15 -2.76
N SER A 292 16.56 -14.62 -1.52
CA SER A 292 15.32 -15.15 -0.97
C SER A 292 14.26 -14.09 -0.72
N SER A 293 14.59 -12.98 -0.06
CA SER A 293 13.58 -11.99 0.38
C SER A 293 12.78 -11.39 -0.79
N THR A 294 13.44 -11.02 -1.89
CA THR A 294 12.74 -10.50 -3.08
C THR A 294 12.00 -11.60 -3.83
N ALA A 295 12.65 -12.74 -4.08
CA ALA A 295 12.10 -13.79 -4.93
C ALA A 295 10.91 -14.52 -4.27
N ALA A 296 10.92 -14.66 -2.95
CA ALA A 296 9.81 -15.24 -2.21
C ALA A 296 8.54 -14.36 -2.24
N LYS A 297 8.68 -13.02 -2.25
CA LYS A 297 7.56 -12.11 -2.48
C LYS A 297 6.94 -12.26 -3.88
N PHE A 298 7.75 -12.54 -4.90
CA PHE A 298 7.24 -12.86 -6.24
C PHE A 298 6.47 -14.18 -6.20
N ALA A 299 7.04 -15.21 -5.56
CA ALA A 299 6.41 -16.52 -5.44
C ALA A 299 5.04 -16.43 -4.74
N SER A 300 4.93 -15.67 -3.63
CA SER A 300 3.66 -15.51 -2.92
C SER A 300 2.61 -14.74 -3.74
N ALA A 301 3.00 -13.67 -4.44
CA ALA A 301 2.13 -12.91 -5.32
C ALA A 301 1.59 -13.76 -6.48
N PHE A 302 2.47 -14.48 -7.18
CA PHE A 302 2.07 -15.36 -8.29
C PHE A 302 1.23 -16.55 -7.80
N ALA A 303 1.56 -17.15 -6.66
CA ALA A 303 0.79 -18.26 -6.10
C ALA A 303 -0.64 -17.84 -5.73
N LEU A 304 -0.80 -16.66 -5.12
CA LEU A 304 -2.12 -16.13 -4.80
C LEU A 304 -2.91 -15.73 -6.05
N ALA A 305 -2.24 -15.19 -7.08
CA ALA A 305 -2.86 -14.89 -8.36
C ALA A 305 -3.38 -16.17 -9.06
N ASP A 306 -2.59 -17.24 -9.10
CA ASP A 306 -3.04 -18.52 -9.66
C ASP A 306 -4.19 -19.12 -8.86
N TYR A 307 -4.12 -19.09 -7.53
CA TYR A 307 -5.23 -19.50 -6.66
C TYR A 307 -6.53 -18.76 -7.01
N LEU A 308 -6.49 -17.44 -7.19
CA LEU A 308 -7.64 -16.65 -7.60
C LEU A 308 -8.10 -16.98 -9.03
N CYS A 309 -7.19 -17.22 -9.99
CA CYS A 309 -7.55 -17.72 -11.32
C CYS A 309 -8.35 -19.03 -11.28
N LYS A 310 -8.12 -19.90 -10.29
CA LYS A 310 -8.84 -21.18 -10.17
C LYS A 310 -10.13 -21.08 -9.36
N THR A 311 -10.19 -20.17 -8.39
CA THR A 311 -11.26 -20.15 -7.38
C THR A 311 -12.23 -18.98 -7.52
N ASP A 312 -11.89 -17.95 -8.29
CA ASP A 312 -12.71 -16.77 -8.50
C ASP A 312 -13.02 -16.56 -9.99
N SER A 313 -14.32 -16.60 -10.33
CA SER A 313 -14.78 -16.53 -11.72
C SER A 313 -14.59 -15.14 -12.34
N LEU A 314 -14.61 -14.07 -11.54
CA LEU A 314 -14.36 -12.70 -12.02
C LEU A 314 -12.88 -12.53 -12.37
N PHE A 315 -11.98 -13.02 -11.51
CA PHE A 315 -10.55 -13.01 -11.79
C PHE A 315 -10.24 -13.86 -13.03
N TRP A 316 -10.71 -15.10 -13.10
CA TRP A 316 -10.52 -15.98 -14.26
C TRP A 316 -10.99 -15.38 -15.59
N LYS A 317 -12.17 -14.74 -15.60
CA LYS A 317 -12.75 -14.15 -16.82
C LYS A 317 -11.88 -13.01 -17.36
N ASN A 318 -11.35 -12.18 -16.45
CA ASN A 318 -10.61 -10.96 -16.77
C ASN A 318 -9.08 -11.15 -16.78
N ASP A 319 -8.57 -12.29 -16.31
CA ASP A 319 -7.18 -12.69 -16.39
C ASP A 319 -7.04 -14.16 -16.82
N LYS A 320 -6.79 -14.37 -18.11
CA LYS A 320 -6.68 -15.72 -18.68
C LYS A 320 -5.24 -16.23 -18.75
N ARG A 321 -4.30 -15.55 -18.09
CA ARG A 321 -2.91 -16.00 -18.06
C ARG A 321 -2.81 -17.33 -17.35
N LYS A 322 -2.07 -18.25 -17.94
CA LYS A 322 -1.79 -19.59 -17.39
C LYS A 322 -0.40 -19.69 -16.76
N SER A 323 0.38 -18.61 -16.80
CA SER A 323 1.78 -18.61 -16.40
C SER A 323 2.00 -18.42 -14.90
N TYR A 324 0.99 -18.03 -14.11
CA TYR A 324 1.18 -17.75 -12.68
C TYR A 324 1.61 -18.97 -11.89
N TYR A 325 1.06 -20.15 -12.21
CA TYR A 325 1.46 -21.41 -11.61
C TYR A 325 2.96 -21.67 -11.78
N ASP A 326 3.45 -21.65 -13.03
CA ASP A 326 4.86 -21.88 -13.33
C ASP A 326 5.75 -20.77 -12.75
N LYS A 327 5.32 -19.50 -12.87
CA LYS A 327 6.05 -18.34 -12.34
C LYS A 327 6.18 -18.35 -10.81
N ALA A 328 5.20 -18.89 -10.10
CA ALA A 328 5.30 -19.06 -8.65
C ALA A 328 6.41 -20.05 -8.27
N PHE A 329 6.52 -21.17 -9.00
CA PHE A 329 7.62 -22.12 -8.80
C PHE A 329 8.96 -21.58 -9.25
N ASP A 330 9.03 -20.92 -10.40
CA ASP A 330 10.26 -20.28 -10.89
C ASP A 330 10.81 -19.30 -9.85
N ALA A 331 9.94 -18.44 -9.32
CA ALA A 331 10.31 -17.46 -8.30
C ALA A 331 10.73 -18.15 -6.98
N TYR A 332 10.04 -19.20 -6.56
CA TYR A 332 10.42 -19.94 -5.34
C TYR A 332 11.75 -20.66 -5.50
N ASN A 333 11.99 -21.31 -6.64
CA ASN A 333 13.26 -21.93 -6.98
C ASN A 333 14.39 -20.88 -7.06
N TYR A 334 14.09 -19.69 -7.58
CA TYR A 334 15.01 -18.55 -7.55
C TYR A 334 15.34 -18.13 -6.11
N ALA A 335 14.35 -18.09 -5.22
CA ALA A 335 14.51 -17.75 -3.81
C ALA A 335 15.44 -18.73 -3.06
N LEU A 336 15.45 -20.00 -3.47
CA LEU A 336 16.28 -21.05 -2.88
C LEU A 336 17.74 -21.04 -3.34
N LYS A 337 18.10 -20.30 -4.40
CA LYS A 337 19.46 -20.30 -4.97
C LYS A 337 20.53 -19.87 -3.97
N ILE A 338 20.29 -18.76 -3.26
CA ILE A 338 21.20 -18.23 -2.24
C ILE A 338 20.35 -17.74 -1.07
N PRO A 339 20.25 -18.52 0.04
CA PRO A 339 19.51 -18.12 1.23
C PRO A 339 19.98 -16.78 1.79
N GLY A 340 19.09 -15.80 1.88
CA GLY A 340 19.43 -14.48 2.44
C GLY A 340 18.59 -13.34 1.88
N VAL A 341 18.94 -12.12 2.32
CA VAL A 341 18.24 -10.88 1.96
C VAL A 341 18.81 -10.25 0.69
N THR A 342 17.93 -9.65 -0.11
CA THR A 342 18.32 -8.74 -1.20
C THR A 342 18.04 -7.30 -0.76
N GLN A 343 19.09 -6.48 -0.65
CA GLN A 343 18.95 -5.06 -0.37
C GLN A 343 18.95 -4.24 -1.65
N THR A 344 18.28 -3.10 -1.60
CA THR A 344 18.31 -2.12 -2.70
C THR A 344 19.67 -1.42 -2.79
N ALA A 345 19.91 -0.76 -3.91
CA ALA A 345 21.14 -0.06 -4.25
C ALA A 345 20.89 1.45 -4.36
N SER A 346 21.93 2.24 -4.13
CA SER A 346 21.90 3.70 -4.25
C SER A 346 23.25 4.23 -4.75
N VAL A 347 23.27 5.45 -5.27
CA VAL A 347 24.43 6.11 -5.89
C VAL A 347 24.89 7.34 -5.11
N LYS A 348 24.00 8.18 -4.55
CA LYS A 348 24.42 9.44 -3.89
C LYS A 348 24.28 9.42 -2.36
N SER A 349 23.23 8.79 -1.86
CA SER A 349 22.75 8.76 -0.47
C SER A 349 22.93 7.36 0.11
N PRO A 350 23.09 7.21 1.44
CA PRO A 350 23.13 5.90 2.08
C PRO A 350 21.75 5.22 2.21
N TYR A 351 20.65 5.91 1.90
CA TYR A 351 19.29 5.38 2.07
C TYR A 351 18.97 4.28 1.07
N ILE A 352 18.45 3.16 1.59
CA ILE A 352 18.03 1.97 0.86
C ILE A 352 16.92 1.26 1.66
N TYR A 353 16.09 0.45 1.00
CA TYR A 353 15.43 -0.68 1.65
C TYR A 353 16.48 -1.71 2.07
N ALA A 354 16.80 -1.69 3.37
CA ALA A 354 17.82 -2.51 4.00
C ALA A 354 17.18 -3.70 4.73
N GLU A 355 16.52 -4.60 3.98
CA GLU A 355 15.98 -5.83 4.55
C GLU A 355 17.09 -6.60 5.31
N ASP A 356 16.75 -7.10 6.49
CA ASP A 356 17.62 -7.91 7.36
C ASP A 356 17.00 -9.27 7.71
N ASN A 357 15.76 -9.51 7.27
CA ASN A 357 15.04 -10.77 7.36
C ASN A 357 14.54 -11.25 5.97
N TRP A 358 14.46 -12.56 5.81
CA TRP A 358 13.96 -13.25 4.63
C TRP A 358 13.13 -14.50 4.96
N THR A 359 13.07 -14.90 6.23
CA THR A 359 12.39 -16.14 6.63
C THR A 359 10.88 -15.99 6.61
N ASP A 360 10.37 -14.82 6.98
CA ASP A 360 8.97 -14.41 6.84
C ASP A 360 8.49 -14.46 5.38
N ASP A 361 9.32 -13.97 4.45
CA ASP A 361 8.99 -14.01 3.02
C ASP A 361 8.89 -15.45 2.51
N MET A 362 9.84 -16.31 2.91
CA MET A 362 9.84 -17.71 2.55
C MET A 362 8.70 -18.50 3.19
N GLU A 363 8.34 -18.17 4.44
CA GLU A 363 7.18 -18.73 5.13
C GLU A 363 5.91 -18.42 4.33
N LEU A 364 5.71 -17.16 3.95
CA LEU A 364 4.55 -16.70 3.19
C LEU A 364 4.51 -17.34 1.80
N ALA A 365 5.65 -17.39 1.10
CA ALA A 365 5.76 -18.01 -0.21
C ALA A 365 5.39 -19.51 -0.17
N ALA A 366 5.93 -20.24 0.80
CA ALA A 366 5.63 -21.67 0.96
C ALA A 366 4.15 -21.90 1.34
N ALA A 367 3.58 -21.07 2.23
CA ALA A 367 2.15 -21.14 2.56
C ALA A 367 1.26 -20.87 1.34
N ALA A 368 1.59 -19.85 0.55
CA ALA A 368 0.86 -19.51 -0.67
C ALA A 368 0.96 -20.61 -1.74
N LEU A 369 2.15 -21.19 -1.94
CA LEU A 369 2.36 -22.32 -2.86
C LEU A 369 1.58 -23.56 -2.44
N HIS A 370 1.59 -23.91 -1.14
CA HIS A 370 0.77 -25.00 -0.63
C HIS A 370 -0.70 -24.77 -0.98
N LYS A 371 -1.24 -23.57 -0.72
CA LYS A 371 -2.63 -23.22 -1.03
C LYS A 371 -2.92 -23.29 -2.54
N MET A 372 -2.02 -22.80 -3.39
CA MET A 372 -2.12 -22.86 -4.85
C MET A 372 -2.19 -24.31 -5.34
N VAL A 373 -1.27 -25.18 -4.89
CA VAL A 373 -1.19 -26.59 -5.31
C VAL A 373 -2.45 -27.36 -4.93
N ILE A 374 -2.90 -27.28 -3.69
CA ILE A 374 -4.08 -28.05 -3.24
C ILE A 374 -5.40 -27.56 -3.88
N SER A 375 -5.40 -26.34 -4.43
CA SER A 375 -6.57 -25.75 -5.08
C SER A 375 -6.56 -25.95 -6.60
N SER A 376 -5.52 -26.55 -7.16
CA SER A 376 -5.39 -26.79 -8.59
C SER A 376 -6.14 -28.06 -9.03
N PRO A 377 -6.96 -28.03 -10.10
CA PRO A 377 -7.67 -29.21 -10.59
C PRO A 377 -6.72 -30.35 -10.95
N GLY A 378 -7.02 -31.56 -10.49
CA GLY A 378 -6.17 -32.73 -10.75
C GLY A 378 -4.90 -32.80 -9.90
N ALA A 379 -4.73 -31.88 -8.93
CA ALA A 379 -3.74 -32.07 -7.88
C ALA A 379 -4.01 -33.42 -7.20
N GLY A 380 -3.03 -34.33 -7.28
CA GLY A 380 -3.06 -35.58 -6.55
C GLY A 380 -3.06 -35.34 -5.04
N LYS A 381 -2.79 -36.38 -4.25
CA LYS A 381 -2.56 -36.17 -2.81
C LYS A 381 -1.35 -35.25 -2.64
N ASP A 382 -1.58 -34.07 -2.07
CA ASP A 382 -0.51 -33.19 -1.63
C ASP A 382 0.35 -33.95 -0.62
N ASN A 383 1.66 -33.98 -0.86
CA ASN A 383 2.62 -34.59 0.03
C ASN A 383 2.99 -33.67 1.21
N GLY A 384 2.39 -32.47 1.28
CA GLY A 384 2.58 -31.50 2.34
C GLY A 384 3.92 -30.78 2.27
N PHE A 385 4.68 -30.92 1.18
CA PHE A 385 6.04 -30.39 1.06
C PHE A 385 6.11 -28.89 1.37
N TYR A 386 5.26 -28.08 0.74
CA TYR A 386 5.24 -26.63 0.95
C TYR A 386 4.68 -26.23 2.31
N LEU A 387 3.75 -27.01 2.89
CA LEU A 387 3.27 -26.79 4.25
C LEU A 387 4.39 -27.01 5.27
N VAL A 388 5.16 -28.10 5.13
CA VAL A 388 6.32 -28.37 5.98
C VAL A 388 7.35 -27.26 5.84
N HIS A 389 7.67 -26.83 4.62
CA HIS A 389 8.58 -25.71 4.39
C HIS A 389 8.13 -24.42 5.09
N SER A 390 6.85 -24.07 4.97
CA SER A 390 6.29 -22.90 5.65
C SER A 390 6.49 -22.97 7.17
N LEU A 391 6.16 -24.11 7.79
CA LEU A 391 6.36 -24.32 9.22
C LEU A 391 7.84 -24.28 9.64
N GLU A 392 8.75 -24.76 8.79
CA GLU A 392 10.19 -24.68 9.07
C GLU A 392 10.74 -23.25 9.01
N TYR A 393 10.17 -22.38 8.16
CA TYR A 393 10.51 -20.96 8.16
C TYR A 393 9.88 -20.21 9.35
N ALA A 394 8.63 -20.51 9.69
CA ALA A 394 7.96 -19.97 10.88
C ALA A 394 8.73 -20.23 12.18
N LYS A 395 9.41 -21.39 12.29
CA LYS A 395 10.26 -21.72 13.44
C LYS A 395 11.56 -20.90 13.50
N LYS A 396 12.03 -20.37 12.37
CA LYS A 396 13.26 -19.57 12.26
C LYS A 396 13.00 -18.08 12.46
N GLU A 397 11.76 -17.66 12.24
CA GLU A 397 11.33 -16.27 12.38
C GLU A 397 11.58 -15.76 13.79
N LYS A 398 12.24 -14.61 13.88
CA LYS A 398 12.55 -13.96 15.15
C LYS A 398 11.43 -12.98 15.48
N ILE A 399 10.67 -13.27 16.54
CA ILE A 399 9.57 -12.41 17.05
C ILE A 399 10.12 -11.16 17.73
#